data_AF-A0A1Q7BYU1-F1
#
_entry.id   AF-A0A1Q7BYU1-F1
#
_cell.length_a   1.000
_cell.length_b   1.000
_cell.length_c   1.000
_cell.angle_alpha   90.00
_cell.angle_beta   90.00
_cell.angle_gamma   90.00
#
_symmetry.space_group_name_H-M   'P 1'
#
loop_
_entity.id
_entity.type
_entity.pdbx_description
1 polymer ?
#
loop_
_entity_poly.entity_id
_entity_poly.type
_entity_poly.pdbx_seq_one_letter_code
_entity_poly.pdbx_strand_id
1 'polypeptide(L)'
;MRVLSVAAGAAAALLLGLLQARAQSLIIAEVEAPAINCVFHPACAFTVDDSASFIPLPYLVAPNTAFLQSRTFSGEPGTLAAGKAGYVYRISLTQAAGTADCLGGLVLNFGPALRLPFRPGQLADVFVITGGGVGSIGLKSANRFGDVIVFELAKPLCLAGGADMQNTSFFFGLAAEAPTMTTSAQIFSRGSPPFYSVKARVPAH
;
A
#
# COMPACT_ATOMS: atom_id res chain seq x y z
N MET A 1 -49.52 -41.13 39.57
CA MET A 1 -49.38 -39.78 38.97
C MET A 1 -48.16 -39.12 39.59
N ARG A 2 -47.06 -39.04 38.85
CA ARG A 2 -45.78 -38.48 39.30
C ARG A 2 -45.72 -37.00 38.91
N VAL A 3 -45.57 -36.14 39.91
CA VAL A 3 -45.16 -34.75 39.74
C VAL A 3 -43.64 -34.75 39.60
N LEU A 4 -43.11 -34.19 38.52
CA LEU A 4 -41.68 -33.95 38.34
C LEU A 4 -41.48 -32.50 37.90
N SER A 5 -40.95 -31.74 38.85
CA SER A 5 -40.62 -30.32 38.77
C SER A 5 -39.52 -30.07 37.74
N VAL A 6 -39.71 -29.05 36.92
CA VAL A 6 -38.73 -28.57 35.94
C VAL A 6 -37.63 -27.80 36.66
N ALA A 7 -36.39 -28.30 36.59
CA ALA A 7 -35.21 -27.59 37.07
C ALA A 7 -34.71 -26.61 36.00
N ALA A 8 -34.64 -25.34 36.38
CA ALA A 8 -33.97 -24.27 35.65
C ALA A 8 -32.45 -24.33 35.88
N GLY A 9 -31.64 -23.95 34.88
CA GLY A 9 -30.19 -23.80 35.08
C GLY A 9 -29.36 -23.46 33.84
N ALA A 10 -29.30 -22.16 33.53
CA ALA A 10 -28.19 -21.43 32.90
C ALA A 10 -27.64 -21.87 31.52
N ALA A 11 -28.22 -21.34 30.44
CA ALA A 11 -27.50 -21.13 29.19
C ALA A 11 -26.83 -19.74 29.22
N ALA A 12 -25.60 -19.65 29.74
CA ALA A 12 -24.77 -18.46 29.59
C ALA A 12 -24.09 -18.52 28.21
N ALA A 13 -24.73 -17.93 27.21
CA ALA A 13 -24.14 -17.76 25.88
C ALA A 13 -23.00 -16.73 25.97
N LEU A 14 -21.75 -17.20 25.87
CA LEU A 14 -20.60 -16.33 25.58
C LEU A 14 -20.73 -15.77 24.16
N LEU A 15 -21.38 -14.62 24.02
CA LEU A 15 -21.27 -13.76 22.84
C LEU A 15 -19.99 -12.92 22.96
N LEU A 16 -18.84 -13.58 22.81
CA LEU A 16 -17.61 -12.87 22.46
C LEU A 16 -17.76 -12.45 20.99
N GLY A 17 -18.27 -11.24 20.79
CA GLY A 17 -18.34 -10.62 19.47
C GLY A 17 -16.94 -10.53 18.88
N LEU A 18 -16.64 -11.37 17.90
CA LEU A 18 -15.53 -11.16 17.00
C LEU A 18 -15.82 -9.84 16.26
N LEU A 19 -15.14 -8.77 16.65
CA LEU A 19 -15.01 -7.57 15.83
C LEU A 19 -14.28 -8.00 14.55
N GLN A 20 -15.02 -8.51 13.57
CA GLN A 20 -14.46 -8.68 12.24
C GLN A 20 -14.13 -7.28 11.74
N ALA A 21 -12.83 -7.00 11.57
CA ALA A 21 -12.37 -5.83 10.86
C ALA A 21 -12.97 -5.87 9.46
N ARG A 22 -14.03 -5.09 9.24
CA ARG A 22 -14.65 -4.97 7.93
C ARG A 22 -13.69 -4.27 6.99
N ALA A 23 -13.64 -4.73 5.75
CA ALA A 23 -12.90 -4.04 4.70
C ALA A 23 -13.46 -2.63 4.53
N GLN A 24 -12.66 -1.61 4.77
CA GLN A 24 -12.98 -0.23 4.42
C GLN A 24 -12.29 0.10 3.09
N SER A 25 -13.08 0.25 2.04
CA SER A 25 -12.55 0.73 0.77
C SER A 25 -12.07 2.18 0.91
N LEU A 26 -10.82 2.41 0.52
CA LEU A 26 -10.16 3.71 0.54
C LEU A 26 -10.42 4.45 -0.77
N ILE A 27 -10.59 5.77 -0.68
CA ILE A 27 -10.79 6.62 -1.86
C ILE A 27 -9.44 6.85 -2.53
N ILE A 28 -9.33 6.45 -3.79
CA ILE A 28 -8.14 6.65 -4.63
C ILE A 28 -8.35 7.88 -5.52
N ALA A 29 -7.37 8.78 -5.52
CA ALA A 29 -7.28 9.89 -6.46
C ALA A 29 -6.11 9.68 -7.43
N GLU A 30 -6.40 9.60 -8.72
CA GLU A 30 -5.37 9.72 -9.76
C GLU A 30 -4.97 11.19 -9.89
N VAL A 31 -3.65 11.42 -9.92
CA VAL A 31 -3.02 12.74 -9.90
C VAL A 31 -1.84 12.80 -10.85
N GLU A 32 -1.49 14.02 -11.23
CA GLU A 32 -0.34 14.32 -12.08
C GLU A 32 0.79 14.92 -11.25
N ALA A 33 2.04 14.63 -11.60
CA ALA A 33 3.16 15.43 -11.16
C ALA A 33 3.28 16.69 -12.06
N PRO A 34 3.55 17.88 -11.49
CA PRO A 34 3.94 18.16 -10.11
C PRO A 34 2.77 18.53 -9.18
N ALA A 35 1.50 18.41 -9.59
CA ALA A 35 0.36 18.88 -8.80
C ALA A 35 0.29 18.25 -7.40
N ILE A 36 0.61 16.96 -7.28
CA ILE A 36 0.71 16.29 -5.98
C ILE A 36 1.79 16.91 -5.09
N ASN A 37 2.87 17.44 -5.66
CA ASN A 37 3.94 18.02 -4.87
C ASN A 37 3.49 19.31 -4.17
N CYS A 38 2.59 20.06 -4.79
CA CYS A 38 2.02 21.30 -4.22
C CYS A 38 1.20 21.04 -2.95
N VAL A 39 0.71 19.81 -2.75
CA VAL A 39 0.00 19.41 -1.53
C VAL A 39 0.94 19.41 -0.32
N PHE A 40 2.23 19.13 -0.55
CA PHE A 40 3.24 18.94 0.50
C PHE A 40 4.30 20.04 0.53
N HIS A 41 4.48 20.82 -0.53
CA HIS A 41 5.49 21.88 -0.55
C HIS A 41 5.02 23.13 -1.30
N PRO A 42 5.24 24.36 -0.76
CA PRO A 42 4.77 25.60 -1.39
C PRO A 42 5.36 25.84 -2.78
N ALA A 43 6.62 25.44 -3.00
CA ALA A 43 7.29 25.51 -4.30
C ALA A 43 6.94 24.34 -5.26
N CYS A 44 6.03 23.44 -4.88
CA CYS A 44 5.67 22.23 -5.64
C CYS A 44 6.87 21.33 -6.02
N ALA A 45 7.93 21.38 -5.21
CA ALA A 45 9.15 20.62 -5.38
C ALA A 45 9.75 20.35 -4.00
N PHE A 46 10.23 19.14 -3.77
CA PHE A 46 10.89 18.76 -2.53
C PHE A 46 11.89 17.65 -2.78
N THR A 47 12.83 17.51 -1.86
CA THR A 47 13.70 16.34 -1.79
C THR A 47 12.94 15.16 -1.24
N VAL A 48 13.08 14.02 -1.89
CA VAL A 48 12.54 12.75 -1.41
C VAL A 48 13.62 11.98 -0.68
N ASP A 49 13.22 11.27 0.36
CA ASP A 49 14.03 10.20 0.92
C ASP A 49 13.54 8.90 0.29
N ASP A 50 14.41 8.15 -0.38
CA ASP A 50 14.10 6.91 -1.10
C ASP A 50 14.84 5.71 -0.47
N SER A 51 14.15 4.57 -0.38
CA SER A 51 14.74 3.29 -0.02
C SER A 51 14.15 2.18 -0.88
N ALA A 52 14.89 1.09 -1.07
CA ALA A 52 14.45 -0.07 -1.83
C ALA A 52 14.75 -1.36 -1.09
N SER A 53 13.83 -2.32 -1.20
CA SER A 53 14.01 -3.70 -0.75
C SER A 53 13.77 -4.63 -1.92
N PHE A 54 14.68 -5.59 -2.13
CA PHE A 54 14.54 -6.57 -3.21
C PHE A 54 13.43 -7.56 -2.89
N ILE A 55 12.64 -7.90 -3.90
CA ILE A 55 11.61 -8.92 -3.84
C ILE A 55 12.30 -10.24 -4.19
N PRO A 56 12.28 -11.27 -3.32
CA PRO A 56 12.96 -12.53 -3.55
C PRO A 56 12.19 -13.42 -4.54
N LEU A 57 12.03 -12.95 -5.78
CA LEU A 57 11.44 -13.71 -6.87
C LEU A 57 12.36 -14.87 -7.26
N PRO A 58 11.81 -16.09 -7.45
CA PRO A 58 12.59 -17.20 -7.96
C PRO A 58 12.94 -16.99 -9.45
N TYR A 59 14.00 -17.67 -9.91
CA TYR A 59 14.40 -17.73 -11.33
C TYR A 59 14.67 -16.37 -12.01
N LEU A 60 15.11 -15.37 -11.25
CA LEU A 60 15.70 -14.16 -11.82
C LEU A 60 17.04 -14.50 -12.50
N VAL A 61 17.25 -13.95 -13.70
CA VAL A 61 18.53 -14.06 -14.41
C VAL A 61 19.65 -13.33 -13.66
N ALA A 62 19.33 -12.17 -13.08
CA ALA A 62 20.23 -11.40 -12.22
C ALA A 62 19.55 -11.12 -10.87
N PRO A 63 20.25 -11.30 -9.74
CA PRO A 63 19.67 -11.01 -8.44
C PRO A 63 19.39 -9.50 -8.31
N ASN A 64 18.50 -9.13 -7.39
CA ASN A 64 18.26 -7.75 -6.97
C ASN A 64 17.72 -6.80 -8.07
N THR A 65 17.08 -7.34 -9.12
CA THR A 65 16.46 -6.57 -10.21
C THR A 65 14.95 -6.35 -10.04
N ALA A 66 14.33 -7.03 -9.08
CA ALA A 66 12.94 -6.87 -8.67
C ALA A 66 12.89 -6.23 -7.29
N PHE A 67 12.16 -5.12 -7.11
CA PHE A 67 12.16 -4.38 -5.85
C PHE A 67 10.85 -3.67 -5.55
N LEU A 68 10.61 -3.48 -4.25
CA LEU A 68 9.69 -2.48 -3.71
C LEU A 68 10.50 -1.24 -3.34
N GLN A 69 10.14 -0.10 -3.93
CA GLN A 69 10.64 1.20 -3.51
C GLN A 69 9.68 1.81 -2.50
N SER A 70 10.22 2.37 -1.42
CA SER A 70 9.53 3.23 -0.48
C SER A 70 10.11 4.63 -0.55
N ARG A 71 9.26 5.63 -0.62
CA ARG A 71 9.60 7.05 -0.70
C ARG A 71 8.88 7.80 0.41
N THR A 72 9.58 8.68 1.10
CA THR A 72 9.01 9.52 2.16
C THR A 72 9.41 10.98 1.97
N PHE A 73 8.54 11.89 2.40
CA PHE A 73 8.77 13.33 2.40
C PHE A 73 7.84 14.01 3.39
N SER A 74 8.24 15.17 3.90
CA SER A 74 7.47 15.96 4.86
C SER A 74 6.59 16.99 4.15
N GLY A 75 5.46 17.30 4.75
CA GLY A 75 4.63 18.44 4.39
C GLY A 75 5.07 19.69 5.12
N GLU A 76 5.46 20.70 4.35
CA GLU A 76 6.01 21.96 4.85
C GLU A 76 4.92 22.92 5.36
N PRO A 77 5.26 23.86 6.25
CA PRO A 77 4.35 24.91 6.68
C PRO A 77 3.73 25.68 5.51
N GLY A 78 2.44 26.03 5.63
CA GLY A 78 1.70 26.73 4.58
C GLY A 78 1.14 25.84 3.47
N THR A 79 1.24 24.52 3.61
CA THR A 79 0.68 23.54 2.67
C THR A 79 -0.50 22.78 3.26
N LEU A 80 -1.22 22.04 2.41
CA LEU A 80 -2.36 21.23 2.84
C LEU A 80 -1.91 20.02 3.69
N ALA A 81 -0.65 19.61 3.58
CA ALA A 81 -0.06 18.54 4.37
C ALA A 81 0.87 19.03 5.49
N ALA A 82 0.78 20.30 5.91
CA ALA A 82 1.68 20.87 6.91
C ALA A 82 1.78 20.00 8.19
N GLY A 83 3.00 19.62 8.57
CA GLY A 83 3.28 18.76 9.72
C GLY A 83 2.94 17.28 9.53
N LYS A 84 2.54 16.87 8.32
CA LYS A 84 2.28 15.47 7.93
C LYS A 84 3.43 14.94 7.07
N ALA A 85 3.38 13.65 6.74
CA ALA A 85 4.33 13.03 5.84
C ALA A 85 3.61 12.26 4.72
N GLY A 86 4.20 12.27 3.53
CA GLY A 86 3.82 11.41 2.42
C GLY A 86 4.61 10.12 2.45
N TYR A 87 3.93 8.99 2.21
CA TYR A 87 4.50 7.65 2.12
C TYR A 87 4.10 7.07 0.77
N VAL A 88 5.07 6.82 -0.09
CA VAL A 88 4.86 6.48 -1.50
C VAL A 88 5.59 5.20 -1.85
N TYR A 89 4.95 4.33 -2.64
CA TYR A 89 5.44 3.02 -2.99
C TYR A 89 5.45 2.83 -4.51
N ARG A 90 6.41 2.02 -4.98
CA ARG A 90 6.45 1.52 -6.36
C ARG A 90 6.97 0.09 -6.38
N ILE A 91 6.26 -0.78 -7.07
CA ILE A 91 6.74 -2.13 -7.38
C ILE A 91 7.38 -2.06 -8.77
N SER A 92 8.64 -2.51 -8.89
CA SER A 92 9.37 -2.46 -10.15
C SER A 92 10.04 -3.79 -10.48
N LEU A 93 9.74 -4.27 -11.69
CA LEU A 93 10.40 -5.40 -12.36
C LEU A 93 11.11 -4.93 -13.63
N THR A 94 11.37 -3.62 -13.77
CA THR A 94 11.84 -3.02 -15.04
C THR A 94 13.15 -3.58 -15.55
N GLN A 95 14.03 -3.98 -14.62
CA GLN A 95 15.32 -4.60 -14.92
C GLN A 95 15.31 -6.11 -14.75
N ALA A 96 14.19 -6.68 -14.28
CA ALA A 96 14.09 -8.11 -14.05
C ALA A 96 13.93 -8.84 -15.37
N ALA A 97 14.71 -9.91 -15.51
CA ALA A 97 14.57 -10.90 -16.57
C ALA A 97 14.47 -12.29 -15.94
N GLY A 98 13.79 -13.22 -16.61
CA GLY A 98 13.53 -14.57 -16.13
C GLY A 98 12.03 -14.91 -16.18
N THR A 99 11.62 -15.81 -15.29
CA THR A 99 10.23 -16.28 -15.21
C THR A 99 9.80 -16.40 -13.75
N ALA A 100 8.75 -15.69 -13.36
CA ALA A 100 8.17 -15.81 -12.02
C ALA A 100 6.66 -15.57 -12.04
N ASP A 101 5.99 -15.97 -10.95
CA ASP A 101 4.57 -15.71 -10.76
C ASP A 101 4.27 -14.21 -10.76
N CYS A 102 3.10 -13.84 -11.28
CA CYS A 102 2.73 -12.45 -11.37
C CYS A 102 2.39 -11.85 -10.00
N LEU A 103 2.94 -10.67 -9.73
CA LEU A 103 2.69 -9.91 -8.51
C LEU A 103 1.34 -9.21 -8.63
N GLY A 104 0.47 -9.43 -7.65
CA GLY A 104 -0.88 -8.88 -7.60
C GLY A 104 -1.00 -7.56 -6.84
N GLY A 105 -0.07 -7.26 -5.95
CA GLY A 105 -0.09 -6.02 -5.18
C GLY A 105 0.70 -6.06 -3.87
N LEU A 106 0.34 -5.17 -2.95
CA LEU A 106 1.10 -4.85 -1.75
C LEU A 106 0.19 -4.86 -0.51
N VAL A 107 0.65 -5.48 0.57
CA VAL A 107 0.03 -5.46 1.89
C VAL A 107 0.96 -4.76 2.86
N LEU A 108 0.46 -3.73 3.54
CA LEU A 108 1.20 -2.92 4.50
C LEU A 108 0.46 -2.85 5.82
N ASN A 109 1.15 -3.09 6.93
CA ASN A 109 0.69 -2.58 8.22
C ASN A 109 1.04 -1.10 8.29
N PHE A 110 0.12 -0.25 7.83
CA PHE A 110 0.33 1.18 7.65
C PHE A 110 -0.14 1.99 8.86
N GLY A 111 -1.09 1.47 9.61
CA GLY A 111 -1.80 2.23 10.63
C GLY A 111 -2.79 3.23 10.01
N PRO A 112 -3.14 4.29 10.76
CA PRO A 112 -4.12 5.27 10.31
C PRO A 112 -3.55 6.21 9.24
N ALA A 113 -4.04 6.07 7.99
CA ALA A 113 -3.81 7.09 6.95
C ALA A 113 -4.80 8.24 7.06
N LEU A 114 -4.33 9.43 6.68
CA LEU A 114 -5.06 10.69 6.63
C LEU A 114 -5.66 10.94 5.25
N ARG A 115 -6.85 11.55 5.24
CA ARG A 115 -7.45 12.06 4.01
C ARG A 115 -6.98 13.46 3.73
N LEU A 116 -6.44 13.68 2.53
CA LEU A 116 -6.03 14.99 2.05
C LEU A 116 -6.66 15.30 0.68
N PRO A 117 -6.77 16.59 0.33
CA PRO A 117 -7.24 17.01 -0.99
C PRO A 117 -6.13 16.86 -2.04
N PHE A 118 -5.80 15.63 -2.43
CA PHE A 118 -4.75 15.37 -3.44
C PHE A 118 -5.08 15.94 -4.83
N ARG A 119 -6.36 16.23 -5.06
CA ARG A 119 -6.86 16.96 -6.23
C ARG A 119 -7.99 17.91 -5.83
N PRO A 120 -8.23 18.99 -6.61
CA PRO A 120 -9.28 19.96 -6.30
C PRO A 120 -10.65 19.30 -6.12
N GLY A 121 -11.33 19.64 -5.02
CA GLY A 121 -12.71 19.20 -4.75
C GLY A 121 -12.88 17.75 -4.27
N GLN A 122 -11.79 17.00 -4.02
CA GLN A 122 -11.88 15.62 -3.56
C GLN A 122 -10.88 15.32 -2.44
N LEU A 123 -11.40 15.00 -1.25
CA LEU A 123 -10.61 14.33 -0.22
C LEU A 123 -10.44 12.86 -0.60
N ALA A 124 -9.20 12.37 -0.54
CA ALA A 124 -8.87 10.99 -0.84
C ALA A 124 -7.90 10.43 0.21
N ASP A 125 -7.96 9.12 0.39
CA ASP A 125 -7.09 8.36 1.31
C ASP A 125 -5.75 8.00 0.64
N VAL A 126 -5.80 7.77 -0.67
CA VAL A 126 -4.68 7.28 -1.50
C VAL A 126 -4.57 8.16 -2.74
N PHE A 127 -3.34 8.45 -3.17
CA PHE A 127 -3.08 9.04 -4.48
C PHE A 127 -2.26 8.10 -5.36
N VAL A 128 -2.46 8.18 -6.68
CA VAL A 128 -1.68 7.45 -7.69
C VAL A 128 -1.17 8.45 -8.72
N ILE A 129 0.14 8.52 -8.91
CA ILE A 129 0.80 9.46 -9.84
C ILE A 129 0.80 8.85 -11.24
N THR A 130 -0.22 9.19 -12.03
CA THR A 130 -0.48 8.60 -13.36
C THR A 130 0.21 9.32 -14.51
N GLY A 131 0.68 10.55 -14.30
CA GLY A 131 1.49 11.24 -15.29
C GLY A 131 2.49 12.22 -14.68
N GLY A 132 3.51 12.54 -15.48
CA GLY A 132 4.76 13.16 -15.04
C GLY A 132 5.67 12.25 -14.18
N GLY A 133 5.24 11.01 -13.89
CA GLY A 133 5.97 10.01 -13.10
C GLY A 133 6.32 8.74 -13.88
N VAL A 134 7.17 7.89 -13.29
CA VAL A 134 7.51 6.55 -13.84
C VAL A 134 6.44 5.55 -13.42
N GLY A 135 6.00 4.71 -14.34
CA GLY A 135 5.04 3.63 -14.07
C GLY A 135 4.15 3.35 -15.26
N SER A 136 3.46 2.21 -15.24
CA SER A 136 2.48 1.85 -16.26
C SER A 136 1.21 1.21 -15.68
N ILE A 137 1.28 0.66 -14.46
CA ILE A 137 0.17 -0.04 -13.81
C ILE A 137 -0.33 0.73 -12.59
N GLY A 138 -1.60 1.13 -12.61
CA GLY A 138 -2.28 1.75 -11.48
C GLY A 138 -2.82 0.77 -10.44
N LEU A 139 -3.63 1.28 -9.52
CA LEU A 139 -4.33 0.47 -8.52
C LEU A 139 -5.74 0.14 -8.99
N LYS A 140 -6.15 -1.11 -8.81
CA LYS A 140 -7.55 -1.54 -8.90
C LYS A 140 -8.32 -1.15 -7.64
N SER A 141 -7.71 -1.35 -6.48
CA SER A 141 -8.34 -1.09 -5.19
C SER A 141 -7.32 -0.86 -4.09
N ALA A 142 -7.77 -0.19 -3.03
CA ALA A 142 -7.07 -0.06 -1.76
C ALA A 142 -8.11 -0.32 -0.66
N ASN A 143 -7.91 -1.36 0.14
CA ASN A 143 -8.85 -1.76 1.19
C ASN A 143 -8.13 -1.85 2.53
N ARG A 144 -8.69 -1.21 3.56
CA ARG A 144 -8.16 -1.22 4.94
C ARG A 144 -8.88 -2.27 5.78
N PHE A 145 -8.13 -3.00 6.59
CA PHE A 145 -8.56 -3.98 7.58
C PHE A 145 -7.82 -3.70 8.89
N GLY A 146 -8.39 -2.88 9.77
CA GLY A 146 -7.65 -2.34 10.92
C GLY A 146 -6.48 -1.47 10.45
N ASP A 147 -5.27 -1.78 10.90
CA ASP A 147 -4.04 -1.06 10.52
C ASP A 147 -3.43 -1.57 9.21
N VAL A 148 -3.95 -2.68 8.67
CA VAL A 148 -3.45 -3.28 7.44
C VAL A 148 -4.18 -2.70 6.23
N ILE A 149 -3.44 -2.29 5.21
CA ILE A 149 -3.97 -1.86 3.91
C ILE A 149 -3.49 -2.83 2.83
N VAL A 150 -4.44 -3.31 2.02
CA VAL A 150 -4.19 -4.13 0.85
C VAL A 150 -4.40 -3.28 -0.40
N PHE A 151 -3.34 -3.11 -1.17
CA PHE A 151 -3.35 -2.47 -2.48
C PHE A 151 -3.35 -3.56 -3.55
N GLU A 152 -4.38 -3.58 -4.40
CA GLU A 152 -4.46 -4.48 -5.56
C GLU A 152 -4.10 -3.71 -6.83
N LEU A 153 -3.21 -4.27 -7.65
CA LEU A 153 -2.84 -3.68 -8.94
C LEU A 153 -3.97 -3.84 -9.96
N ALA A 154 -4.12 -2.84 -10.85
CA ALA A 154 -5.07 -2.88 -11.97
C ALA A 154 -4.79 -4.04 -12.93
N LYS A 155 -3.51 -4.36 -13.13
CA LYS A 155 -3.02 -5.52 -13.86
C LYS A 155 -1.86 -6.12 -13.06
N PRO A 156 -1.73 -7.45 -12.98
CA PRO A 156 -0.61 -8.04 -12.25
C PRO A 156 0.70 -7.79 -13.01
N LEU A 157 1.80 -7.62 -12.27
CA LEU A 157 3.15 -7.50 -12.84
C LEU A 157 3.72 -8.90 -13.06
N CYS A 158 3.80 -9.34 -14.31
CA CYS A 158 4.27 -10.67 -14.66
C CYS A 158 5.73 -10.60 -15.13
N LEU A 159 6.58 -11.49 -14.62
CA LEU A 159 7.93 -11.67 -15.13
C LEU A 159 7.93 -12.84 -16.11
N ALA A 160 8.02 -12.53 -17.40
CA ALA A 160 8.12 -13.53 -18.46
C ALA A 160 9.02 -13.01 -19.59
N GLY A 161 10.31 -13.38 -19.55
CA GLY A 161 11.28 -13.04 -20.58
C GLY A 161 12.30 -11.99 -20.14
N GLY A 162 12.60 -11.03 -21.01
CA GLY A 162 13.62 -10.01 -20.79
C GLY A 162 13.14 -8.84 -19.93
N ALA A 163 14.07 -7.92 -19.65
CA ALA A 163 13.78 -6.64 -19.02
C ALA A 163 12.78 -5.82 -19.85
N ASP A 164 11.81 -5.20 -19.17
CA ASP A 164 10.76 -4.39 -19.78
C ASP A 164 10.50 -3.14 -18.93
N MET A 165 10.75 -1.96 -19.50
CA MET A 165 10.53 -0.68 -18.82
C MET A 165 9.08 -0.42 -18.42
N GLN A 166 8.13 -1.12 -19.03
CA GLN A 166 6.71 -1.05 -18.68
C GLN A 166 6.33 -2.02 -17.55
N ASN A 167 7.26 -2.83 -17.03
CA ASN A 167 6.96 -3.77 -15.96
C ASN A 167 7.12 -3.13 -14.57
N THR A 168 6.27 -2.13 -14.28
CA THR A 168 6.27 -1.41 -13.00
C THR A 168 4.95 -0.73 -12.69
N SER A 169 4.59 -0.62 -11.42
CA SER A 169 3.46 0.21 -11.02
C SER A 169 3.75 1.70 -11.21
N PHE A 170 2.71 2.51 -11.32
CA PHE A 170 2.81 3.91 -10.92
C PHE A 170 3.25 4.03 -9.47
N PHE A 171 3.78 5.19 -9.11
CA PHE A 171 3.91 5.55 -7.71
C PHE A 171 2.52 5.76 -7.13
N PHE A 172 2.25 5.13 -5.98
CA PHE A 172 1.03 5.34 -5.23
C PHE A 172 1.36 5.56 -3.76
N GLY A 173 0.57 6.36 -3.06
CA GLY A 173 0.91 6.74 -1.71
C GLY A 173 -0.25 7.23 -0.88
N LEU A 174 0.06 7.47 0.39
CA LEU A 174 -0.86 7.96 1.41
C LEU A 174 -0.18 9.08 2.19
N ALA A 175 -0.98 9.86 2.90
CA ALA A 175 -0.49 10.78 3.91
C ALA A 175 -0.76 10.23 5.31
N ALA A 176 0.12 10.51 6.25
CA ALA A 176 -0.05 10.16 7.66
C ALA A 176 0.79 11.08 8.56
N GLU A 177 0.68 10.88 9.87
CA GLU A 177 1.57 11.51 10.83
C GLU A 177 3.02 11.01 10.65
N ALA A 178 3.97 11.85 11.07
CA ALA A 178 5.35 11.46 11.34
C ALA A 178 5.46 10.98 12.81
N PRO A 179 6.51 10.22 13.21
CA PRO A 179 7.69 9.82 12.44
C PRO A 179 7.50 8.56 11.58
N THR A 180 8.48 8.27 10.73
CA THR A 180 8.54 7.05 9.90
C THR A 180 9.23 5.91 10.62
N MET A 181 8.76 4.68 10.42
CA MET A 181 9.42 3.43 10.82
C MET A 181 9.57 2.47 9.63
N THR A 182 10.43 1.46 9.77
CA THR A 182 10.52 0.34 8.83
C THR A 182 9.64 -0.80 9.30
N THR A 183 8.91 -1.41 8.37
CA THR A 183 8.07 -2.58 8.61
C THR A 183 8.35 -3.69 7.60
N SER A 184 7.84 -4.89 7.90
CA SER A 184 7.78 -6.00 6.94
C SER A 184 6.46 -5.93 6.16
N ALA A 185 6.55 -5.59 4.88
CA ALA A 185 5.43 -5.61 3.95
C ALA A 185 5.37 -6.95 3.21
N GLN A 186 4.21 -7.24 2.63
CA GLN A 186 4.04 -8.43 1.79
C GLN A 186 3.64 -8.05 0.38
N ILE A 187 4.36 -8.56 -0.61
CA ILE A 187 3.94 -8.57 -1.99
C ILE A 187 3.21 -9.88 -2.23
N PHE A 188 1.92 -9.83 -2.57
CA PHE A 188 1.17 -11.06 -2.88
C PHE A 188 1.27 -11.40 -4.36
N SER A 189 1.29 -12.68 -4.67
CA SER A 189 1.37 -13.23 -6.03
C SER A 189 0.19 -14.16 -6.30
N ARG A 190 -0.13 -14.38 -7.58
CA ARG A 190 -1.03 -15.47 -7.98
C ARG A 190 -0.17 -16.69 -8.32
N GLY A 191 0.37 -17.35 -7.30
CA GLY A 191 1.20 -18.54 -7.46
C GLY A 191 1.86 -19.00 -6.16
N SER A 192 3.03 -19.64 -6.26
CA SER A 192 3.75 -20.23 -5.13
C SER A 192 5.22 -19.76 -5.11
N PRO A 193 5.65 -19.00 -4.09
CA PRO A 193 4.92 -18.67 -2.87
C PRO A 193 3.85 -17.58 -3.10
N PRO A 194 2.73 -17.61 -2.35
CA PRO A 194 1.67 -16.62 -2.49
C PRO A 194 2.06 -15.23 -1.96
N PHE A 195 3.12 -15.14 -1.17
CA PHE A 195 3.61 -13.88 -0.60
C PHE A 195 5.14 -13.83 -0.58
N TYR A 196 5.66 -12.63 -0.80
CA TYR A 196 7.06 -12.28 -0.63
C TYR A 196 7.20 -11.18 0.43
N SER A 197 8.01 -11.41 1.46
CA SER A 197 8.29 -10.41 2.48
C SER A 197 9.36 -9.43 2.00
N VAL A 198 9.09 -8.14 2.14
CA VAL A 198 10.01 -7.06 1.78
C VAL A 198 9.96 -5.93 2.80
N LYS A 199 11.05 -5.19 2.97
CA LYS A 199 11.04 -4.00 3.84
C LYS A 199 10.29 -2.87 3.15
N ALA A 200 9.48 -2.16 3.92
CA ALA A 200 8.83 -0.93 3.50
C ALA A 200 8.89 0.11 4.62
N ARG A 201 8.64 1.38 4.27
CA ARG A 201 8.50 2.47 5.26
C ARG A 201 7.06 2.86 5.45
N VAL A 202 6.64 3.02 6.70
CA VAL A 202 5.28 3.36 7.12
C VAL A 202 5.34 4.36 8.29
N PRO A 203 4.23 5.01 8.66
CA PRO A 203 4.15 5.79 9.89
C PRO A 203 4.43 4.93 11.13
N ALA A 204 5.02 5.51 12.15
CA ALA A 204 5.06 4.90 13.47
C ALA A 204 3.64 4.92 14.08
N HIS A 205 3.15 3.75 14.49
CA HIS A 205 1.83 3.54 15.09
C HIS A 205 1.86 2.37 16.07
#